data_AF-A0A0N4VWH9-F1
#
_entry.id   AF-A0A0N4VWH9-F1
#
_cell.length_a   1.000
_cell.length_b   1.000
_cell.length_c   1.000
_cell.angle_alpha   90.00
_cell.angle_beta   90.00
_cell.angle_gamma   90.00
#
_symmetry.space_group_name_H-M   'P 1'
#
loop_
_entity.id
_entity.type
_entity.pdbx_description
1 polymer ?
#
loop_
_entity_poly.entity_id
_entity_poly.type
_entity_poly.pdbx_seq_one_letter_code
_entity_poly.pdbx_strand_id
1 'polypeptide(L)'
;MWRSFFCALVAGIILRIVNPFGSDQTSLFHVDYMMKWTFVELIPFAGLGLFGGILGSLFIFGNIRWSRFRKTSKTLGGNPIYEVIVVTFLTAAISYFNPYMRKSASSMIKQKKDSLQLFDRCGPEDYMLNLCDYQNKTFTSNKVDDNYHTGVFGSGVQSAFWQLIMALIFKFIFTIFTFGIKVPCGLFVPSIAMGAIAGRLVGMSMEGIFQSFQTQGGHSSYWSCQIGKDCVMPGLYAMVGAAAVLGGVTRMTVSLVVIMFELTGSLEFIVPTMVATMFSKWIGDAICKTGIYDAHIELNGYPFLDNKEEYPYSTIAIQVMRPSPAVAPSSIAPENQQERNDLAVIVQDGMSVGDIEQLLRETNFNGFPVVVST
;
A
#
# COMPACT_ATOMS: atom_id res chain seq x y z
N MET A 1 -21.25 -8.21 -10.83
CA MET A 1 -20.80 -8.80 -9.56
C MET A 1 -20.71 -10.32 -9.59
N TRP A 2 -21.79 -11.07 -9.88
CA TRP A 2 -21.77 -12.55 -9.89
C TRP A 2 -20.64 -13.19 -10.73
N ARG A 3 -20.46 -12.72 -11.97
CA ARG A 3 -19.39 -13.22 -12.86
C ARG A 3 -17.98 -13.00 -12.30
N SER A 4 -17.75 -11.85 -11.67
CA SER A 4 -16.47 -11.52 -11.04
C SER A 4 -16.20 -12.37 -9.80
N PHE A 5 -17.24 -12.58 -8.98
CA PHE A 5 -17.16 -13.45 -7.80
C PHE A 5 -16.85 -14.90 -8.20
N PHE A 6 -17.57 -15.44 -9.19
CA PHE A 6 -17.31 -16.78 -9.70
C PHE A 6 -15.89 -16.93 -10.26
N CYS A 7 -15.41 -15.95 -11.01
CA CYS A 7 -14.03 -15.94 -11.52
C CYS A 7 -13.00 -15.94 -10.38
N ALA A 8 -13.18 -15.10 -9.35
CA ALA A 8 -12.29 -15.06 -8.20
C ALA A 8 -12.29 -16.38 -7.40
N LEU A 9 -13.47 -16.98 -7.23
CA LEU A 9 -13.63 -18.28 -6.56
C LEU A 9 -12.89 -19.39 -7.33
N VAL A 10 -13.08 -19.47 -8.66
CA VAL A 10 -12.39 -20.46 -9.50
C VAL A 10 -10.88 -20.24 -9.45
N ALA A 11 -10.41 -18.99 -9.53
CA ALA A 11 -8.99 -18.67 -9.41
C ALA A 11 -8.41 -19.10 -8.05
N GLY A 12 -9.14 -18.87 -6.95
CA GLY A 12 -8.74 -19.30 -5.61
C GLY A 12 -8.65 -20.83 -5.47
N ILE A 13 -9.63 -21.56 -6.03
CA ILE A 13 -9.61 -23.04 -6.05
C ILE A 13 -8.41 -23.56 -6.86
N ILE A 14 -8.19 -23.02 -8.06
CA ILE A 14 -7.07 -23.42 -8.91
C ILE A 14 -5.73 -23.16 -8.21
N LEU A 15 -5.57 -22.01 -7.56
CA LEU A 15 -4.35 -21.68 -6.81
C LEU A 15 -4.09 -22.69 -5.68
N ARG A 16 -5.15 -23.11 -4.98
CA ARG A 16 -5.05 -24.15 -3.94
C ARG A 16 -4.65 -25.51 -4.49
N ILE A 17 -5.22 -25.91 -5.62
CA ILE A 17 -4.93 -27.20 -6.27
C ILE A 17 -3.49 -27.24 -6.79
N VAL A 18 -3.04 -26.17 -7.44
CA VAL A 18 -1.69 -26.08 -7.98
C VAL A 18 -0.65 -26.01 -6.86
N ASN A 19 -1.01 -25.46 -5.70
CA ASN A 19 -0.14 -25.26 -4.53
C ASN A 19 1.28 -24.80 -4.92
N PRO A 20 1.42 -23.65 -5.62
CA PRO A 20 2.74 -23.20 -6.10
C PRO A 20 3.69 -22.84 -4.95
N PHE A 21 3.17 -22.69 -3.74
CA PHE A 21 3.94 -22.29 -2.57
C PHE A 21 4.41 -23.46 -1.71
N GLY A 22 3.89 -24.67 -1.95
CA GLY A 22 4.17 -25.85 -1.13
C GLY A 22 3.62 -25.74 0.30
N SER A 23 2.73 -24.77 0.53
CA SER A 23 1.99 -24.57 1.76
C SER A 23 0.53 -24.81 1.39
N ASP A 24 -0.17 -25.76 2.01
CA ASP A 24 -1.58 -26.09 1.71
C ASP A 24 -2.59 -24.95 1.98
N GLN A 25 -2.06 -23.74 2.18
CA GLN A 25 -2.71 -22.47 2.39
C GLN A 25 -2.96 -21.76 1.05
N THR A 26 -4.10 -21.09 0.95
CA THR A 26 -4.54 -20.33 -0.24
C THR A 26 -3.92 -18.95 -0.34
N SER A 27 -3.30 -18.45 0.73
CA SER A 27 -2.71 -17.13 0.81
C SER A 27 -1.19 -17.18 0.88
N LEU A 28 -0.53 -16.19 0.29
CA LEU A 28 0.93 -16.05 0.33
C LEU A 28 1.45 -15.71 1.75
N PHE A 29 0.57 -15.16 2.59
CA PHE A 29 0.86 -14.59 3.91
C PHE A 29 -0.21 -15.04 4.91
N HIS A 30 -0.25 -16.33 5.23
CA HIS A 30 -1.14 -16.83 6.27
C HIS A 30 -0.51 -16.59 7.64
N VAL A 31 -1.29 -16.06 8.59
CA VAL A 31 -0.84 -15.92 9.96
C VAL A 31 -1.94 -16.32 10.92
N ASP A 32 -1.77 -17.47 11.57
CA ASP A 32 -2.64 -17.85 12.66
C ASP A 32 -2.31 -16.98 13.88
N TYR A 33 -3.32 -16.42 14.55
CA TYR A 33 -3.23 -15.86 15.91
C TYR A 33 -4.43 -16.35 16.72
N MET A 34 -4.16 -16.98 17.86
CA MET A 34 -5.18 -17.52 18.77
C MET A 34 -5.44 -16.57 19.96
N MET A 35 -5.04 -15.31 19.82
CA MET A 35 -4.92 -14.33 20.90
C MET A 35 -5.96 -13.23 20.77
N LYS A 36 -6.61 -12.89 21.90
CA LYS A 36 -7.56 -11.78 21.98
C LYS A 36 -6.83 -10.47 22.26
N TRP A 37 -7.11 -9.43 21.47
CA TRP A 37 -6.63 -8.08 21.76
C TRP A 37 -7.44 -7.45 22.90
N THR A 38 -6.84 -6.51 23.63
CA THR A 38 -7.52 -5.77 24.70
C THR A 38 -7.80 -4.32 24.30
N PHE A 39 -8.84 -3.71 24.87
CA PHE A 39 -9.22 -2.32 24.53
C PHE A 39 -8.10 -1.30 24.74
N VAL A 40 -7.16 -1.55 25.65
CA VAL A 40 -6.00 -0.68 25.90
C VAL A 40 -5.06 -0.63 24.70
N GLU A 41 -4.94 -1.72 23.93
CA GLU A 41 -4.11 -1.78 22.73
C GLU A 41 -4.68 -0.95 21.55
N LEU A 42 -5.92 -0.49 21.63
CA LEU A 42 -6.51 0.35 20.60
C LEU A 42 -5.78 1.69 20.44
N ILE A 43 -5.24 2.22 21.54
CA ILE A 43 -4.49 3.48 21.55
C ILE A 43 -3.21 3.37 20.69
N PRO A 44 -2.30 2.41 20.93
CA PRO A 44 -1.13 2.25 20.07
C PRO A 44 -1.49 1.80 18.64
N PHE A 45 -2.61 1.09 18.41
CA PHE A 45 -3.09 0.81 17.05
C PHE A 45 -3.53 2.08 16.31
N ALA A 46 -4.23 3.01 16.98
CA ALA A 46 -4.53 4.32 16.41
C ALA A 46 -3.26 5.14 16.15
N GLY A 47 -2.26 5.06 17.05
CA GLY A 47 -0.93 5.65 16.87
C GLY A 47 -0.18 5.10 15.65
N LEU A 48 -0.26 3.78 15.41
CA LEU A 48 0.25 3.15 14.18
C LEU A 48 -0.48 3.65 12.94
N GLY A 49 -1.79 3.89 13.04
CA GLY A 49 -2.57 4.56 12.00
C GLY A 49 -2.03 5.96 11.68
N LEU A 50 -1.78 6.78 12.70
CA LEU A 50 -1.19 8.12 12.54
C LEU A 50 0.18 8.06 11.85
N PHE A 51 1.04 7.17 12.31
CA PHE A 51 2.36 6.98 11.71
C PHE A 51 2.25 6.50 10.25
N GLY A 52 1.33 5.58 9.96
CA GLY A 52 1.07 5.07 8.61
C GLY A 52 0.56 6.14 7.65
N GLY A 53 -0.31 7.03 8.11
CA GLY A 53 -0.83 8.15 7.32
C GLY A 53 0.23 9.20 6.99
N ILE A 54 1.09 9.54 7.97
CA ILE A 54 2.21 10.46 7.78
C ILE A 54 3.24 9.85 6.80
N LEU A 55 3.67 8.60 7.02
CA LEU A 55 4.61 7.93 6.13
C LEU A 55 4.06 7.78 4.72
N GLY A 56 2.78 7.41 4.58
CA GLY A 56 2.13 7.28 3.28
C GLY A 56 2.07 8.61 2.52
N SER A 57 1.76 9.70 3.22
CA SER A 57 1.70 11.04 2.62
C SER A 57 3.08 11.56 2.21
N LEU A 58 4.10 11.33 3.06
CA LEU A 58 5.48 11.67 2.74
C LEU A 58 5.99 10.87 1.53
N PHE A 59 5.63 9.59 1.45
CA PHE A 59 5.92 8.73 0.30
C PHE A 59 5.32 9.30 -0.98
N ILE A 60 4.03 9.65 -0.97
CA ILE A 60 3.34 10.21 -2.14
C ILE A 60 4.00 11.52 -2.58
N PHE A 61 4.25 12.44 -1.65
CA PHE A 61 4.89 13.73 -1.96
C PHE A 61 6.29 13.54 -2.56
N GLY A 62 7.13 12.72 -1.93
CA GLY A 62 8.48 12.43 -2.40
C GLY A 62 8.49 11.76 -3.77
N ASN A 63 7.61 10.77 -3.97
CA ASN A 63 7.54 10.04 -5.23
C ASN A 63 7.02 10.89 -6.40
N ILE A 64 6.00 11.71 -6.18
CA ILE A 64 5.46 12.59 -7.22
C ILE A 64 6.47 13.69 -7.57
N ARG A 65 7.17 14.25 -6.58
CA ARG A 65 8.24 15.23 -6.80
C ARG A 65 9.38 14.62 -7.65
N TRP A 66 9.79 13.40 -7.32
CA TRP A 66 10.80 12.66 -8.07
C TRP A 66 10.32 12.33 -9.51
N SER A 67 9.10 11.84 -9.65
CA SER A 67 8.52 11.48 -10.94
C SER A 67 8.35 12.69 -11.86
N ARG A 68 7.96 13.85 -11.32
CA ARG A 68 7.94 15.14 -12.05
C ARG A 68 9.34 15.53 -12.49
N PHE A 69 10.31 15.51 -11.57
CA PHE A 69 11.70 15.87 -11.88
C PHE A 69 12.27 15.00 -13.01
N ARG A 70 11.98 13.70 -13.01
CA ARG A 70 12.40 12.80 -14.08
C ARG A 70 11.73 13.09 -15.42
N LYS A 71 10.44 13.47 -15.44
CA LYS A 71 9.77 13.88 -16.68
C LYS A 71 10.38 15.16 -17.27
N THR A 72 10.85 16.08 -16.43
CA THR A 72 11.49 17.32 -16.88
C THR A 72 12.97 17.14 -17.25
N SER A 73 13.66 16.17 -16.64
CA SER A 73 15.10 15.95 -16.85
C SER A 73 15.38 15.15 -18.14
N LYS A 74 16.15 15.73 -19.05
CA LYS A 74 16.56 15.09 -20.32
C LYS A 74 17.46 13.85 -20.11
N THR A 75 18.30 13.86 -19.08
CA THR A 75 19.25 12.76 -18.81
C THR A 75 18.60 11.56 -18.14
N LEU A 76 17.70 11.81 -17.18
CA LEU A 76 17.04 10.74 -16.42
C LEU A 76 15.86 10.09 -17.19
N GLY A 77 15.20 10.84 -18.07
CA GLY A 77 14.08 10.32 -18.88
C GLY A 77 14.48 9.68 -20.21
N GLY A 78 15.67 10.01 -20.73
CA GLY A 78 16.14 9.59 -22.05
C GLY A 78 16.52 8.11 -22.13
N ASN A 79 17.30 7.60 -21.16
CA ASN A 79 17.81 6.23 -21.15
C ASN A 79 17.29 5.43 -19.94
N PRO A 80 16.11 4.79 -20.02
CA PRO A 80 15.51 4.09 -18.88
C PRO A 80 16.32 2.89 -18.39
N ILE A 81 17.10 2.25 -19.26
CA ILE A 81 17.95 1.12 -18.89
C ILE A 81 19.07 1.57 -17.94
N TYR A 82 19.68 2.73 -18.20
CA TYR A 82 20.75 3.28 -17.36
C TYR A 82 20.23 3.64 -15.95
N GLU A 83 19.03 4.24 -15.87
CA GLU A 83 18.35 4.53 -14.60
C GLU A 83 18.17 3.26 -13.77
N VAL A 84 17.64 2.18 -14.36
CA VAL A 84 17.42 0.90 -13.69
C VAL A 84 18.74 0.32 -13.17
N ILE A 85 19.80 0.32 -13.99
CA ILE A 85 21.11 -0.22 -13.60
C ILE A 85 21.68 0.55 -12.40
N VAL A 86 21.65 1.90 -12.46
CA VAL A 86 22.18 2.74 -11.37
C VAL A 86 21.39 2.55 -10.08
N VAL A 87 20.06 2.57 -10.15
CA VAL A 87 19.21 2.36 -8.96
C VAL A 87 19.44 0.97 -8.38
N THR A 88 19.51 -0.06 -9.22
CA THR A 88 19.73 -1.44 -8.77
C THR A 88 21.11 -1.60 -8.11
N PHE A 89 22.15 -1.02 -8.71
CA PHE A 89 23.50 -1.05 -8.15
C PHE A 89 23.57 -0.35 -6.80
N LEU A 90 23.00 0.85 -6.67
CA LEU A 90 22.94 1.60 -5.41
C LEU A 90 22.14 0.85 -4.34
N THR A 91 20.98 0.31 -4.71
CA THR A 91 20.16 -0.48 -3.80
C THR A 91 20.91 -1.73 -3.34
N ALA A 92 21.63 -2.44 -4.22
CA ALA A 92 22.41 -3.62 -3.86
C ALA A 92 23.60 -3.28 -2.95
N ALA A 93 24.35 -2.22 -3.27
CA ALA A 93 25.51 -1.78 -2.49
C ALA A 93 25.13 -1.41 -1.05
N ILE A 94 24.01 -0.70 -0.86
CA ILE A 94 23.54 -0.29 0.46
C ILE A 94 22.86 -1.47 1.19
N SER A 95 22.05 -2.27 0.47
CA SER A 95 21.36 -3.42 1.08
C SER A 95 22.30 -4.53 1.54
N TYR A 96 23.52 -4.60 0.98
CA TYR A 96 24.53 -5.58 1.39
C TYR A 96 24.93 -5.42 2.86
N PHE A 97 24.99 -4.19 3.37
CA PHE A 97 25.41 -3.90 4.75
C PHE A 97 24.34 -4.24 5.80
N ASN A 98 23.06 -4.27 5.44
CA ASN A 98 21.98 -4.56 6.37
C ASN A 98 21.38 -5.97 6.12
N PRO A 99 21.53 -6.93 7.04
CA PRO A 99 21.01 -8.30 6.90
C PRO A 99 19.52 -8.37 6.57
N TYR A 100 18.70 -7.46 7.11
CA TYR A 100 17.26 -7.42 6.85
C TYR A 100 16.91 -6.82 5.49
N MET A 101 17.74 -5.95 4.94
CA MET A 101 17.55 -5.41 3.59
C MET A 101 18.05 -6.36 2.50
N ARG A 102 19.03 -7.20 2.83
CA ARG A 102 19.55 -8.23 1.92
C ARG A 102 18.49 -9.25 1.48
N LYS A 103 17.45 -9.46 2.30
CA LYS A 103 16.32 -10.33 1.97
C LYS A 103 15.26 -9.56 1.16
N SER A 104 14.70 -10.20 0.14
CA SER A 104 13.60 -9.64 -0.67
C SER A 104 12.37 -9.37 0.20
N ALA A 105 11.62 -8.30 -0.10
CA ALA A 105 10.43 -7.94 0.66
C ALA A 105 9.40 -9.07 0.73
N SER A 106 9.23 -9.84 -0.35
CA SER A 106 8.35 -11.03 -0.36
C SER A 106 8.88 -12.14 0.56
N SER A 107 10.20 -12.35 0.61
CA SER A 107 10.84 -13.32 1.50
C SER A 107 10.90 -12.90 2.97
N MET A 108 10.67 -11.61 3.27
CA MET A 108 10.52 -11.15 4.66
C MET A 108 9.12 -11.43 5.22
N ILE A 109 8.11 -11.55 4.33
CA ILE A 109 6.69 -11.71 4.69
C ILE A 109 6.25 -13.18 4.53
N LYS A 110 6.87 -13.97 3.65
CA LYS A 110 6.49 -15.39 3.42
C LYS A 110 6.97 -16.30 4.56
N GLN A 111 6.11 -17.18 5.07
CA GLN A 111 6.45 -18.21 6.06
C GLN A 111 7.07 -19.43 5.37
N LYS A 112 8.39 -19.48 5.23
CA LYS A 112 9.11 -20.73 4.92
C LYS A 112 10.06 -21.02 6.08
N LYS A 113 10.25 -22.31 6.41
CA LYS A 113 11.12 -22.87 7.46
C LYS A 113 12.51 -22.22 7.62
N ASP A 114 13.00 -21.48 6.62
CA ASP A 114 14.30 -20.79 6.62
C ASP A 114 14.23 -19.24 6.50
N SER A 115 13.04 -18.62 6.41
CA SER A 115 12.88 -17.16 6.41
C SER A 115 11.44 -16.74 6.67
N LEU A 116 11.12 -16.42 7.93
CA LEU A 116 10.06 -15.51 8.34
C LEU A 116 10.59 -14.76 9.58
N GLN A 117 10.64 -13.44 9.56
CA GLN A 117 11.19 -12.70 10.71
C GLN A 117 10.20 -11.72 11.32
N LEU A 118 9.23 -11.18 10.56
CA LEU A 118 8.43 -10.05 11.03
C LEU A 118 7.07 -10.42 11.63
N PHE A 119 6.37 -11.40 11.07
CA PHE A 119 5.07 -11.87 11.56
C PHE A 119 5.20 -13.07 12.51
N ASP A 120 6.44 -13.51 12.76
CA ASP A 120 6.67 -14.74 13.49
C ASP A 120 6.42 -14.59 14.99
N ARG A 121 5.96 -15.69 15.59
CA ARG A 121 5.66 -15.84 17.01
C ARG A 121 6.84 -16.36 17.84
N CYS A 122 8.07 -16.39 17.29
CA CYS A 122 9.26 -16.94 17.96
C CYS A 122 8.99 -18.32 18.61
N GLY A 123 8.89 -19.37 17.79
CA GLY A 123 8.69 -20.73 18.27
C GLY A 123 9.95 -21.39 18.86
N PRO A 124 9.84 -22.62 19.38
CA PRO A 124 10.95 -23.36 19.99
C PRO A 124 12.11 -23.70 19.03
N GLU A 125 11.88 -23.69 17.70
CA GLU A 125 12.91 -23.93 16.68
C GLU A 125 13.61 -22.63 16.20
N ASP A 126 13.15 -21.46 16.64
CA ASP A 126 13.56 -20.14 16.10
C ASP A 126 14.69 -19.46 16.90
N TYR A 127 15.39 -20.22 17.75
CA TYR A 127 16.41 -19.73 18.69
C TYR A 127 17.66 -19.10 18.04
N MET A 128 17.81 -19.20 16.72
CA MET A 128 18.90 -18.61 15.93
C MET A 128 18.55 -17.25 15.33
N LEU A 129 17.34 -16.74 15.56
CA LEU A 129 16.88 -15.45 15.06
C LEU A 129 17.14 -14.35 16.09
N ASN A 130 17.92 -13.32 15.70
CA ASN A 130 18.18 -12.14 16.55
C ASN A 130 16.91 -11.44 17.05
N LEU A 131 15.76 -11.63 16.38
CA LEU A 131 14.46 -11.07 16.80
C LEU A 131 13.85 -11.77 18.03
N CYS A 132 14.35 -12.94 18.40
CA CYS A 132 13.78 -13.83 19.42
C CYS A 132 14.78 -14.14 20.56
N ASP A 133 15.84 -13.34 20.70
CA ASP A 133 16.88 -13.51 21.72
C ASP A 133 16.47 -12.84 23.05
N TYR A 134 15.64 -13.54 23.84
CA TYR A 134 15.22 -13.10 25.17
C TYR A 134 16.06 -13.78 26.28
N GLN A 135 16.44 -13.01 27.30
CA GLN A 135 17.16 -13.51 28.48
C GLN A 135 16.19 -14.05 29.53
N ASN A 136 15.96 -15.37 29.50
CA ASN A 136 15.59 -16.29 30.59
C ASN A 136 14.99 -17.56 29.95
N LYS A 137 15.86 -18.48 29.51
CA LYS A 137 15.43 -19.74 28.91
C LYS A 137 15.21 -20.78 30.01
N THR A 138 14.08 -20.76 30.70
CA THR A 138 13.72 -21.90 31.57
C THR A 138 13.26 -23.06 30.68
N PHE A 139 14.21 -23.89 30.24
CA PHE A 139 13.93 -25.15 29.54
C PHE A 139 13.43 -26.19 30.55
N THR A 140 12.11 -26.32 30.67
CA THR A 140 11.48 -27.49 31.30
C THR A 140 11.14 -28.51 30.23
N SER A 141 11.98 -29.54 30.09
CA SER A 141 11.89 -30.62 29.08
C SER A 141 10.56 -31.41 29.04
N ASN A 142 9.61 -31.13 29.94
CA ASN A 142 8.41 -31.95 30.13
C ASN A 142 7.08 -31.23 29.87
N LYS A 143 7.10 -29.96 29.44
CA LYS A 143 5.93 -29.27 28.91
C LYS A 143 6.37 -28.43 27.73
N VAL A 144 5.64 -28.55 26.62
CA VAL A 144 5.64 -27.53 25.56
C VAL A 144 4.96 -26.30 26.17
N ASP A 145 5.67 -25.58 27.03
CA ASP A 145 5.16 -24.35 27.62
C ASP A 145 5.22 -23.28 26.53
N ASP A 146 4.05 -22.85 26.03
CA ASP A 146 3.91 -21.78 25.01
C ASP A 146 4.40 -20.39 25.47
N ASN A 147 5.30 -20.31 26.47
CA ASN A 147 5.80 -19.10 27.12
C ASN A 147 7.16 -18.67 26.53
N TYR A 148 7.26 -18.56 25.20
CA TYR A 148 8.54 -18.31 24.52
C TYR A 148 8.98 -16.82 24.52
N HIS A 149 8.17 -15.90 25.06
CA HIS A 149 8.48 -14.45 25.09
C HIS A 149 8.62 -13.86 26.50
N THR A 150 8.71 -14.67 27.56
CA THR A 150 8.85 -14.15 28.92
C THR A 150 10.32 -13.92 29.26
N GLY A 151 10.90 -12.79 28.87
CA GLY A 151 12.29 -12.49 29.22
C GLY A 151 12.66 -11.02 29.10
N VAL A 152 13.78 -10.64 29.70
CA VAL A 152 14.39 -9.32 29.48
C VAL A 152 14.99 -9.31 28.08
N PHE A 153 14.96 -8.16 27.38
CA PHE A 153 15.57 -8.04 26.05
C PHE A 153 17.04 -8.46 26.08
N GLY A 154 17.40 -9.49 25.31
CA GLY A 154 18.79 -9.87 25.11
C GLY A 154 19.51 -8.93 24.16
N SER A 155 20.83 -9.07 24.08
CA SER A 155 21.68 -8.29 23.17
C SER A 155 21.28 -8.45 21.70
N GLY A 156 20.74 -9.62 21.30
CA GLY A 156 20.25 -9.86 19.96
C GLY A 156 19.05 -9.00 19.58
N VAL A 157 18.08 -8.83 20.48
CA VAL A 157 16.87 -8.01 20.23
C VAL A 157 17.22 -6.54 20.11
N GLN A 158 18.15 -6.04 20.94
CA GLN A 158 18.61 -4.65 20.85
C GLN A 158 19.34 -4.37 19.52
N SER A 159 20.20 -5.30 19.08
CA SER A 159 20.84 -5.21 17.76
C SER A 159 19.82 -5.26 16.62
N ALA A 160 18.82 -6.15 16.71
CA ALA A 160 17.77 -6.28 15.73
C ALA A 160 16.90 -5.01 15.64
N PHE A 161 16.56 -4.40 16.77
CA PHE A 161 15.77 -3.16 16.82
C PHE A 161 16.45 -2.04 16.02
N TRP A 162 17.75 -1.84 16.22
CA TRP A 162 18.52 -0.84 15.47
C TRP A 162 18.60 -1.16 13.97
N GLN A 163 18.83 -2.43 13.63
CA GLN A 163 18.91 -2.87 12.24
C GLN A 163 17.56 -2.72 11.50
N LEU A 164 16.43 -2.90 12.20
CA LEU A 164 15.08 -2.68 11.67
C LEU A 164 14.77 -1.19 11.44
N ILE A 165 15.20 -0.29 12.33
CA ILE A 165 15.08 1.16 12.10
C ILE A 165 15.84 1.57 10.84
N MET A 166 17.09 1.11 10.71
CA MET A 166 17.88 1.39 9.51
C MET A 166 17.22 0.80 8.26
N ALA A 167 16.67 -0.41 8.35
CA ALA A 167 15.95 -1.04 7.26
C ALA A 167 14.70 -0.25 6.84
N LEU A 168 13.94 0.30 7.80
CA LEU A 168 12.77 1.13 7.53
C LEU A 168 13.16 2.39 6.75
N ILE A 169 14.18 3.12 7.20
CA ILE A 169 14.63 4.37 6.58
C ILE A 169 15.12 4.10 5.15
N PHE A 170 16.03 3.14 4.95
CA PHE A 170 16.55 2.88 3.62
C PHE A 170 15.51 2.27 2.68
N LYS A 171 14.61 1.39 3.15
CA LYS A 171 13.51 0.88 2.32
C LYS A 171 12.56 2.01 1.92
N PHE A 172 12.24 2.93 2.83
CA PHE A 172 11.44 4.11 2.50
C PHE A 172 12.08 4.94 1.38
N ILE A 173 13.37 5.22 1.50
CA ILE A 173 14.12 5.97 0.47
C ILE A 173 14.14 5.21 -0.87
N PHE A 174 14.47 3.92 -0.87
CA PHE A 174 14.53 3.14 -2.10
C PHE A 174 13.18 2.95 -2.76
N THR A 175 12.11 2.76 -1.99
CA THR A 175 10.75 2.66 -2.55
C THR A 175 10.33 3.94 -3.24
N ILE A 176 10.70 5.13 -2.72
CA ILE A 176 10.45 6.41 -3.40
C ILE A 176 11.12 6.46 -4.77
N PHE A 177 12.38 6.04 -4.87
CA PHE A 177 13.14 6.09 -6.14
C PHE A 177 12.78 4.98 -7.12
N THR A 178 12.49 3.77 -6.62
CA THR A 178 12.14 2.61 -7.44
C THR A 178 10.73 2.70 -8.01
N PHE A 179 9.80 3.29 -7.25
CA PHE A 179 8.44 3.47 -7.73
C PHE A 179 8.41 4.55 -8.82
N GLY A 180 7.95 4.15 -10.00
CA GLY A 180 7.86 5.00 -11.17
C GLY A 180 8.90 4.67 -12.24
N ILE A 181 9.97 3.93 -11.96
CA ILE A 181 10.93 3.47 -13.00
C ILE A 181 10.16 2.71 -14.11
N LYS A 182 10.67 2.72 -15.36
CA LYS A 182 10.04 2.04 -16.51
C LYS A 182 10.18 0.50 -16.44
N VAL A 183 9.72 -0.09 -15.34
CA VAL A 183 9.70 -1.53 -15.04
C VAL A 183 8.32 -1.88 -14.47
N PRO A 184 7.68 -2.98 -14.91
CA PRO A 184 6.43 -3.43 -14.30
C PRO A 184 6.69 -3.80 -12.84
N CYS A 185 6.15 -3.02 -11.91
CA CYS A 185 6.33 -3.22 -10.48
C CYS A 185 5.02 -2.99 -9.70
N GLY A 186 4.91 -3.64 -8.54
CA GLY A 186 3.79 -3.46 -7.62
C GLY A 186 4.22 -2.72 -6.36
N LEU A 187 3.37 -1.82 -5.87
CA LEU A 187 3.61 -1.03 -4.66
C LEU A 187 3.05 -1.68 -3.37
N PHE A 188 2.19 -2.70 -3.52
CA PHE A 188 1.52 -3.36 -2.40
C PHE A 188 2.51 -4.04 -1.46
N VAL A 189 3.35 -4.96 -1.97
CA VAL A 189 4.32 -5.73 -1.17
C VAL A 189 5.33 -4.84 -0.44
N PRO A 190 5.99 -3.86 -1.09
CA PRO A 190 6.93 -2.98 -0.37
C PRO A 190 6.24 -2.12 0.71
N SER A 191 5.01 -1.65 0.47
CA SER A 191 4.24 -0.90 1.47
C SER A 191 3.87 -1.75 2.68
N ILE A 192 3.41 -3.00 2.46
CA ILE A 192 3.15 -3.99 3.52
C ILE A 192 4.44 -4.23 4.32
N ALA A 193 5.58 -4.41 3.65
CA ALA A 193 6.86 -4.64 4.31
C ALA A 193 7.29 -3.45 5.20
N MET A 194 7.16 -2.22 4.70
CA MET A 194 7.48 -1.01 5.48
C MET A 194 6.57 -0.88 6.71
N GLY A 195 5.27 -1.09 6.54
CA GLY A 195 4.33 -1.06 7.65
C GLY A 195 4.53 -2.19 8.65
N ALA A 196 4.93 -3.38 8.18
CA ALA A 196 5.24 -4.50 9.06
C ALA A 196 6.50 -4.23 9.90
N ILE A 197 7.54 -3.60 9.33
CA ILE A 197 8.74 -3.19 10.09
C ILE A 197 8.35 -2.16 11.15
N ALA A 198 7.59 -1.13 10.76
CA ALA A 198 7.12 -0.10 11.68
C ALA A 198 6.26 -0.69 12.81
N GLY A 199 5.31 -1.56 12.46
CA GLY A 199 4.46 -2.26 13.40
C GLY A 199 5.26 -3.14 14.36
N ARG A 200 6.25 -3.91 13.87
CA ARG A 200 7.11 -4.74 14.72
C ARG A 200 7.95 -3.90 15.68
N LEU A 201 8.47 -2.75 15.25
CA LEU A 201 9.21 -1.80 16.11
C LEU A 201 8.32 -1.27 17.25
N VAL A 202 7.09 -0.85 16.94
CA VAL A 202 6.13 -0.42 17.95
C VAL A 202 5.73 -1.57 18.88
N GLY A 203 5.51 -2.77 18.35
CA GLY A 203 5.18 -3.96 19.14
C GLY A 203 6.27 -4.32 20.16
N MET A 204 7.54 -4.35 19.74
CA MET A 204 8.67 -4.57 20.67
C MET A 204 8.80 -3.44 21.69
N SER A 205 8.53 -2.19 21.30
CA SER A 205 8.57 -1.05 22.23
C SER A 205 7.47 -1.17 23.28
N MET A 206 6.27 -1.58 22.87
CA MET A 206 5.13 -1.77 23.77
C MET A 206 5.37 -2.91 24.76
N GLU A 207 5.94 -4.02 24.29
CA GLU A 207 6.36 -5.14 25.14
C GLU A 207 7.33 -4.68 26.24
N GLY A 208 8.33 -3.85 25.89
CA GLY A 208 9.29 -3.28 26.84
C GLY A 208 8.65 -2.34 27.86
N ILE A 209 7.71 -1.50 27.41
CA ILE A 209 6.97 -0.58 28.28
C ILE A 209 6.14 -1.37 29.30
N PHE A 210 5.38 -2.38 28.86
CA PHE A 210 4.59 -3.23 29.76
C PHE A 210 5.46 -3.96 30.79
N GLN A 211 6.61 -4.49 30.38
CA GLN A 211 7.56 -5.14 31.29
C GLN A 211 8.07 -4.18 32.37
N SER A 212 8.37 -2.93 32.00
CA SER A 212 8.83 -1.91 32.95
C SER A 212 7.76 -1.55 33.98
N PHE A 213 6.50 -1.42 33.54
CA PHE A 213 5.37 -1.12 34.42
C PHE A 213 5.06 -2.27 35.37
N GLN A 214 5.17 -3.52 34.92
CA GLN A 214 4.94 -4.69 35.79
C GLN A 214 6.03 -4.86 36.86
N THR A 215 7.24 -4.37 36.60
CA THR A 215 8.36 -4.42 37.57
C THR A 215 8.25 -3.31 38.64
N GLN A 216 7.67 -2.15 38.29
CA GLN A 216 7.59 -0.98 39.19
C GLN A 216 6.21 -0.80 39.85
N GLY A 217 5.13 -1.22 39.21
CA GLY A 217 3.76 -1.14 39.72
C GLY A 217 3.32 -2.49 40.25
N GLY A 218 3.06 -2.57 41.56
CA GLY A 218 2.54 -3.78 42.20
C GLY A 218 1.33 -4.36 41.45
N HIS A 219 1.28 -5.68 41.35
CA HIS A 219 0.28 -6.53 40.67
C HIS A 219 -1.16 -5.96 40.70
N SER A 220 -1.49 -5.06 39.78
CA SER A 220 -2.87 -4.66 39.51
C SER A 220 -3.47 -5.65 38.51
N SER A 221 -4.70 -6.12 38.74
CA SER A 221 -5.33 -7.17 37.90
C SER A 221 -5.55 -6.75 36.44
N TYR A 222 -5.43 -5.46 36.12
CA TYR A 222 -5.52 -4.92 34.76
C TYR A 222 -4.18 -4.98 34.00
N TRP A 223 -3.07 -5.10 34.73
CA TRP A 223 -1.69 -5.13 34.21
C TRP A 223 -0.99 -6.46 34.51
N SER A 224 -1.63 -7.38 35.25
CA SER A 224 -1.11 -8.72 35.51
C SER A 224 -1.38 -9.59 34.29
N CYS A 225 -0.41 -9.66 33.40
CA CYS A 225 -0.51 -10.50 32.22
C CYS A 225 0.76 -11.33 32.03
N GLN A 226 0.61 -12.54 31.51
CA GLN A 226 1.76 -13.33 31.08
C GLN A 226 2.25 -12.76 29.73
N ILE A 227 3.43 -12.14 29.77
CA ILE A 227 4.14 -11.63 28.58
C ILE A 227 4.27 -12.79 27.58
N GLY A 228 3.86 -12.58 26.32
CA GLY A 228 3.88 -13.63 25.29
C GLY A 228 2.67 -14.55 25.19
N LYS A 229 1.77 -14.56 26.20
CA LYS A 229 0.57 -15.41 26.18
C LYS A 229 -0.75 -14.67 26.19
N ASP A 230 -0.81 -13.45 26.73
CA ASP A 230 -2.10 -12.74 26.82
C ASP A 230 -1.98 -11.19 26.69
N CYS A 231 -0.76 -10.61 26.65
CA CYS A 231 -0.61 -9.15 26.83
C CYS A 231 -0.40 -8.37 25.53
N VAL A 232 0.69 -8.65 24.82
CA VAL A 232 1.14 -7.89 23.64
C VAL A 232 1.89 -8.86 22.71
N MET A 233 1.47 -8.92 21.44
CA MET A 233 2.13 -9.74 20.43
C MET A 233 2.74 -8.84 19.34
N PRO A 234 4.07 -8.74 19.24
CA PRO A 234 4.72 -7.89 18.23
C PRO A 234 4.32 -8.23 16.78
N GLY A 235 3.94 -9.49 16.50
CA GLY A 235 3.43 -9.91 15.20
C GLY A 235 2.08 -9.29 14.83
N LEU A 236 1.17 -9.11 15.81
CA LEU A 236 -0.11 -8.43 15.59
C LEU A 236 0.10 -6.97 15.22
N TYR A 237 1.01 -6.29 15.93
CA TYR A 237 1.38 -4.90 15.63
C TYR A 237 2.01 -4.78 14.25
N ALA A 238 2.81 -5.76 13.82
CA ALA A 238 3.34 -5.82 12.45
C ALA A 238 2.21 -5.90 11.40
N MET A 239 1.16 -6.70 11.62
CA MET A 239 0.02 -6.78 10.70
C MET A 239 -0.78 -5.48 10.65
N VAL A 240 -1.12 -4.92 11.82
CA VAL A 240 -1.86 -3.67 11.91
C VAL A 240 -1.05 -2.52 11.28
N GLY A 241 0.27 -2.47 11.52
CA GLY A 241 1.17 -1.51 10.89
C GLY A 241 1.28 -1.68 9.38
N ALA A 242 1.31 -2.92 8.88
CA ALA A 242 1.30 -3.22 7.45
C ALA A 242 0.02 -2.71 6.77
N ALA A 243 -1.13 -2.95 7.41
CA ALA A 243 -2.42 -2.44 6.94
C ALA A 243 -2.46 -0.90 6.99
N ALA A 244 -1.96 -0.28 8.06
CA ALA A 244 -1.92 1.17 8.22
C ALA A 244 -1.10 1.85 7.11
N VAL A 245 0.16 1.45 6.89
CA VAL A 245 0.99 2.07 5.84
C VAL A 245 0.42 1.84 4.44
N LEU A 246 -0.06 0.62 4.15
CA LEU A 246 -0.67 0.34 2.84
C LEU A 246 -1.95 1.17 2.63
N GLY A 247 -2.79 1.32 3.66
CA GLY A 247 -3.97 2.17 3.64
C GLY A 247 -3.63 3.66 3.47
N GLY A 248 -2.55 4.13 4.11
CA GLY A 248 -2.05 5.50 3.97
C GLY A 248 -1.52 5.81 2.57
N VAL A 249 -0.81 4.87 1.93
CA VAL A 249 -0.26 5.02 0.57
C VAL A 249 -1.35 4.92 -0.50
N THR A 250 -2.25 3.93 -0.39
CA THR A 250 -3.24 3.61 -1.44
C THR A 250 -4.59 4.28 -1.24
N ARG A 251 -4.90 4.78 -0.04
CA ARG A 251 -6.21 5.32 0.37
C ARG A 251 -7.37 4.30 0.31
N MET A 252 -7.06 3.00 0.23
CA MET A 252 -8.05 1.93 0.29
C MET A 252 -8.34 1.55 1.74
N THR A 253 -9.62 1.53 2.13
CA THR A 253 -10.05 1.19 3.50
C THR A 253 -10.71 -0.19 3.56
N VAL A 254 -11.96 -0.30 3.13
CA VAL A 254 -12.79 -1.50 3.34
C VAL A 254 -12.19 -2.72 2.64
N SER A 255 -11.82 -2.61 1.37
CA SER A 255 -11.22 -3.72 0.61
C SER A 255 -9.91 -4.20 1.23
N LEU A 256 -9.11 -3.28 1.78
CA LEU A 256 -7.83 -3.61 2.40
C LEU A 256 -8.00 -4.36 3.72
N VAL A 257 -8.97 -3.96 4.55
CA VAL A 257 -9.31 -4.68 5.78
C VAL A 257 -9.82 -6.09 5.45
N VAL A 258 -10.67 -6.25 4.43
CA VAL A 258 -11.14 -7.57 3.98
C VAL A 258 -9.98 -8.45 3.50
N ILE A 259 -9.05 -7.90 2.71
CA ILE A 259 -7.86 -8.64 2.27
C ILE A 259 -7.04 -9.09 3.49
N MET A 260 -6.76 -8.21 4.45
CA MET A 260 -5.98 -8.56 5.63
C MET A 260 -6.68 -9.58 6.53
N PHE A 261 -8.00 -9.48 6.66
CA PHE A 261 -8.82 -10.45 7.35
C PHE A 261 -8.72 -11.85 6.70
N GLU A 262 -8.92 -11.94 5.38
CA GLU A 262 -8.83 -13.21 4.64
C GLU A 262 -7.43 -13.85 4.73
N LEU A 263 -6.37 -13.02 4.77
CA LEU A 263 -5.00 -13.51 4.95
C LEU A 263 -4.76 -14.08 6.37
N THR A 264 -5.30 -13.41 7.39
CA THR A 264 -5.09 -13.76 8.80
C THR A 264 -6.01 -14.87 9.30
N GLY A 265 -7.20 -15.04 8.70
CA GLY A 265 -8.14 -16.11 9.06
C GLY A 265 -8.85 -15.95 10.41
N SER A 266 -8.64 -14.84 11.13
CA SER A 266 -9.30 -14.54 12.41
C SER A 266 -10.11 -13.24 12.36
N LEU A 267 -11.39 -13.33 12.74
CA LEU A 267 -12.32 -12.20 12.79
C LEU A 267 -11.96 -11.18 13.87
N GLU A 268 -11.23 -11.60 14.91
CA GLU A 268 -10.94 -10.75 16.07
C GLU A 268 -10.07 -9.54 15.71
N PHE A 269 -9.24 -9.62 14.65
CA PHE A 269 -8.33 -8.54 14.24
C PHE A 269 -8.93 -7.52 13.27
N ILE A 270 -10.19 -7.68 12.88
CA ILE A 270 -10.88 -6.74 11.98
C ILE A 270 -11.00 -5.36 12.62
N VAL A 271 -11.36 -5.30 13.91
CA VAL A 271 -11.60 -4.01 14.59
C VAL A 271 -10.30 -3.19 14.73
N PRO A 272 -9.19 -3.74 15.27
CA PRO A 272 -7.91 -3.02 15.33
C PRO A 272 -7.40 -2.54 13.96
N THR A 273 -7.50 -3.39 12.93
CA THR A 273 -7.04 -3.05 11.58
C THR A 273 -7.91 -1.97 10.94
N MET A 274 -9.23 -2.00 11.15
CA MET A 274 -10.14 -0.95 10.70
C MET A 274 -9.84 0.40 11.36
N VAL A 275 -9.60 0.41 12.67
CA VAL A 275 -9.25 1.65 13.38
C VAL A 275 -7.93 2.22 12.87
N ALA A 276 -6.87 1.42 12.79
CA ALA A 276 -5.57 1.89 12.30
C ALA A 276 -5.64 2.41 10.84
N THR A 277 -6.35 1.70 9.95
CA THR A 277 -6.50 2.11 8.54
C THR A 277 -7.36 3.38 8.38
N MET A 278 -8.40 3.56 9.20
CA MET A 278 -9.21 4.78 9.20
C MET A 278 -8.41 5.99 9.68
N PHE A 279 -7.69 5.86 10.80
CA PHE A 279 -6.79 6.93 11.26
C PHE A 279 -5.74 7.27 10.21
N SER A 280 -5.11 6.25 9.61
CA SER A 280 -4.14 6.44 8.53
C SER A 280 -4.72 7.18 7.34
N LYS A 281 -5.96 6.85 6.93
CA LYS A 281 -6.64 7.56 5.85
C LYS A 281 -6.90 9.02 6.24
N TRP A 282 -7.52 9.28 7.39
CA TRP A 282 -7.84 10.65 7.82
C TRP A 282 -6.62 11.56 7.86
N ILE A 283 -5.56 11.06 8.48
CA ILE A 283 -4.32 11.82 8.65
C ILE A 283 -3.65 12.04 7.32
N GLY A 284 -3.62 11.01 6.48
CA GLY A 284 -3.07 11.23 5.18
C GLY A 284 -3.94 12.17 4.33
N ASP A 285 -5.28 12.11 4.41
CA ASP A 285 -6.17 12.95 3.57
C ASP A 285 -6.03 14.42 4.00
N ALA A 286 -5.73 14.66 5.29
CA ALA A 286 -5.39 15.97 5.83
C ALA A 286 -4.06 16.52 5.28
N ILE A 287 -3.05 15.66 5.06
CA ILE A 287 -1.72 16.07 4.54
C ILE A 287 -1.73 16.15 3.01
N CYS A 288 -2.30 15.14 2.35
CA CYS A 288 -2.31 14.97 0.91
C CYS A 288 -3.67 14.37 0.49
N LYS A 289 -4.45 15.15 -0.28
CA LYS A 289 -5.82 14.79 -0.64
C LYS A 289 -5.93 13.55 -1.54
N THR A 290 -4.89 13.25 -2.32
CA THR A 290 -4.90 12.19 -3.32
C THR A 290 -4.09 10.96 -2.88
N GLY A 291 -4.53 9.77 -3.31
CA GLY A 291 -3.74 8.55 -3.19
C GLY A 291 -2.63 8.49 -4.22
N ILE A 292 -1.70 7.54 -4.05
CA ILE A 292 -0.60 7.36 -5.00
C ILE A 292 -1.07 7.08 -6.44
N TYR A 293 -2.15 6.30 -6.59
CA TYR A 293 -2.69 5.92 -7.89
C TYR A 293 -3.33 7.13 -8.58
N ASP A 294 -4.16 7.88 -7.87
CA ASP A 294 -4.81 9.09 -8.37
C ASP A 294 -3.77 10.15 -8.74
N ALA A 295 -2.74 10.34 -7.90
CA ALA A 295 -1.66 11.28 -8.16
C ALA A 295 -0.83 10.93 -9.42
N HIS A 296 -0.66 9.64 -9.75
CA HIS A 296 0.00 9.22 -10.99
C HIS A 296 -0.90 9.34 -12.22
N ILE A 297 -2.22 9.17 -12.06
CA ILE A 297 -3.21 9.44 -13.12
C ILE A 297 -3.14 10.92 -13.52
N GLU A 298 -3.17 11.82 -12.53
CA GLU A 298 -3.03 13.27 -12.72
C GLU A 298 -1.67 13.63 -13.34
N LEU A 299 -0.57 13.06 -12.82
CA LEU A 299 0.77 13.31 -13.35
C LEU A 299 0.93 12.86 -14.81
N ASN A 300 0.19 11.85 -15.26
CA ASN A 300 0.21 11.37 -16.65
C ASN A 300 -0.76 12.13 -17.55
N GLY A 301 -1.65 12.97 -17.00
CA GLY A 301 -2.62 13.71 -17.79
C GLY A 301 -3.71 12.82 -18.39
N TYR A 302 -4.04 11.70 -17.74
CA TYR A 302 -5.15 10.86 -18.20
C TYR A 302 -6.49 11.53 -17.89
N PRO A 303 -7.47 11.50 -18.82
CA PRO A 303 -8.80 12.04 -18.57
C PRO A 303 -9.57 11.08 -17.64
N PHE A 304 -9.43 11.28 -16.33
CA PHE A 304 -10.11 10.53 -15.29
C PHE A 304 -11.13 11.43 -14.58
N LEU A 305 -12.39 10.98 -14.54
CA LEU A 305 -13.45 11.66 -13.82
C LEU A 305 -13.58 11.03 -12.43
N ASP A 306 -13.17 11.74 -11.39
CA ASP A 306 -13.35 11.24 -10.03
C ASP A 306 -14.80 11.43 -9.59
N ASN A 307 -15.38 10.37 -9.02
CA ASN A 307 -16.71 10.38 -8.42
C ASN A 307 -16.71 10.95 -6.99
N LYS A 308 -15.53 11.10 -6.37
CA LYS A 308 -15.36 11.59 -5.00
C LYS A 308 -15.18 13.11 -4.94
N GLU A 309 -14.79 13.74 -6.04
CA GLU A 309 -14.57 15.18 -6.09
C GLU A 309 -15.91 15.90 -6.35
N GLU A 310 -16.31 16.76 -5.41
CA GLU A 310 -17.34 17.74 -5.67
C GLU A 310 -16.73 18.88 -6.47
N TYR A 311 -17.05 18.95 -7.76
CA TYR A 311 -16.62 20.05 -8.61
C TYR A 311 -17.39 21.31 -8.18
N PRO A 312 -16.75 22.33 -7.59
CA PRO A 312 -17.41 23.54 -7.13
C PRO A 312 -17.88 24.44 -8.29
N TYR A 313 -17.56 24.05 -9.53
CA TYR A 313 -17.92 24.78 -10.73
C TYR A 313 -19.37 24.48 -11.09
N SER A 314 -20.21 25.51 -11.01
CA SER A 314 -21.56 25.53 -11.59
C SER A 314 -21.53 25.65 -13.13
N THR A 315 -20.57 25.00 -13.78
CA THR A 315 -20.48 24.98 -15.23
C THR A 315 -21.67 24.23 -15.80
N ILE A 316 -22.48 24.97 -16.54
CA ILE A 316 -23.64 24.42 -17.24
C ILE A 316 -23.18 23.71 -18.52
N ALA A 317 -23.96 22.72 -18.98
CA ALA A 317 -23.61 21.93 -20.16
C ALA A 317 -23.27 22.78 -21.39
N ILE A 318 -23.93 23.93 -21.57
CA ILE A 318 -23.67 24.89 -22.65
C ILE A 318 -22.26 25.52 -22.63
N GLN A 319 -21.62 25.60 -21.47
CA GLN A 319 -20.25 26.12 -21.34
C GLN A 319 -19.19 25.06 -21.64
N VAL A 320 -19.55 23.78 -21.53
CA VAL A 320 -18.63 22.65 -21.72
C VAL A 320 -18.81 22.03 -23.10
N MET A 321 -20.03 22.07 -23.66
CA MET A 321 -20.32 21.53 -24.99
C MET A 321 -19.56 22.33 -26.06
N ARG A 322 -19.11 21.62 -27.09
CA ARG A 322 -18.51 22.26 -28.26
C ARG A 322 -19.62 22.78 -29.18
N PRO A 323 -19.61 24.07 -29.56
CA PRO A 323 -20.66 24.63 -30.41
C PRO A 323 -20.61 24.04 -31.82
N SER A 324 -21.77 24.04 -32.48
CA SER A 324 -21.86 23.82 -33.92
C SER A 324 -21.32 25.06 -34.67
N PRO A 325 -20.65 24.90 -35.83
CA PRO A 325 -20.18 26.01 -36.65
C PRO A 325 -21.26 27.07 -36.95
N ALA A 326 -22.54 26.68 -36.99
CA ALA A 326 -23.66 27.56 -37.33
C ALA A 326 -24.04 28.59 -36.23
N VAL A 327 -23.57 28.42 -34.99
CA VAL A 327 -24.02 29.23 -33.82
C VAL A 327 -22.90 30.13 -33.25
N ALA A 328 -21.69 30.11 -33.81
CA ALA A 328 -20.60 30.95 -33.32
C ALA A 328 -20.90 32.46 -33.58
N PRO A 329 -21.09 33.30 -32.54
CA PRO A 329 -21.28 34.72 -32.76
C PRO A 329 -20.02 35.34 -33.36
N SER A 330 -20.20 36.13 -34.41
CA SER A 330 -19.17 36.79 -35.24
C SER A 330 -18.34 37.87 -34.51
N SER A 331 -18.34 37.91 -33.17
CA SER A 331 -17.80 39.00 -32.37
C SER A 331 -16.54 38.67 -31.55
N ILE A 332 -15.97 37.47 -31.67
CA ILE A 332 -14.72 37.12 -30.98
C ILE A 332 -13.57 37.10 -32.00
N ALA A 333 -12.59 37.99 -31.77
CA ALA A 333 -11.44 38.25 -32.62
C ALA A 333 -10.61 36.97 -32.92
N PRO A 334 -9.91 36.91 -34.07
CA PRO A 334 -9.21 35.72 -34.53
C PRO A 334 -7.85 35.61 -33.84
N GLU A 335 -7.80 35.00 -32.68
CA GLU A 335 -6.54 34.50 -32.12
C GLU A 335 -6.59 32.96 -32.07
N ASN A 336 -5.81 32.36 -32.97
CA ASN A 336 -5.47 30.93 -33.07
C ASN A 336 -6.52 30.01 -33.74
N GLN A 337 -6.46 29.96 -35.08
CA GLN A 337 -7.23 29.05 -35.98
C GLN A 337 -6.82 27.56 -35.93
N GLN A 338 -5.92 27.13 -35.04
CA GLN A 338 -5.29 25.80 -35.18
C GLN A 338 -6.06 24.62 -34.57
N GLU A 339 -7.11 24.82 -33.75
CA GLU A 339 -7.87 23.71 -33.15
C GLU A 339 -9.38 24.01 -32.98
N ARG A 340 -10.06 24.48 -34.02
CA ARG A 340 -11.54 24.47 -34.01
C ARG A 340 -12.05 23.05 -34.25
N ASN A 341 -12.07 22.26 -33.17
CA ASN A 341 -12.79 20.98 -33.10
C ASN A 341 -14.29 21.24 -32.97
N ASP A 342 -14.88 21.92 -33.95
CA ASP A 342 -16.30 22.25 -33.97
C ASP A 342 -17.15 20.97 -34.14
N LEU A 343 -18.40 21.00 -33.67
CA LEU A 343 -19.28 19.82 -33.73
C LEU A 343 -19.55 19.43 -35.20
N ALA A 344 -19.03 18.28 -35.62
CA ALA A 344 -19.35 17.65 -36.89
C ALA A 344 -20.66 16.85 -36.78
N VAL A 345 -21.57 17.04 -37.74
CA VAL A 345 -22.88 16.37 -37.78
C VAL A 345 -23.05 15.64 -39.10
N ILE A 346 -23.82 14.54 -39.10
CA ILE A 346 -24.21 13.83 -40.32
C ILE A 346 -25.67 14.14 -40.60
N VAL A 347 -26.01 14.54 -41.82
CA VAL A 347 -27.40 14.77 -42.21
C VAL A 347 -28.04 13.44 -42.62
N GLN A 348 -29.26 13.20 -42.15
CA GLN A 348 -30.03 11.99 -42.43
C GLN A 348 -30.23 11.80 -43.95
N ASP A 349 -30.59 12.89 -44.64
CA ASP A 349 -30.85 12.89 -46.08
C ASP A 349 -29.93 13.89 -46.79
N GLY A 350 -29.31 13.47 -47.90
CA GLY A 350 -28.59 14.38 -48.82
C GLY A 350 -27.06 14.38 -48.73
N MET A 351 -26.44 13.70 -47.77
CA MET A 351 -24.98 13.47 -47.79
C MET A 351 -24.61 12.33 -48.73
N SER A 352 -23.62 12.55 -49.60
CA SER A 352 -23.03 11.50 -50.41
C SER A 352 -21.99 10.70 -49.63
N VAL A 353 -21.66 9.50 -50.10
CA VAL A 353 -20.57 8.69 -49.51
C VAL A 353 -19.23 9.43 -49.54
N GLY A 354 -19.00 10.25 -50.57
CA GLY A 354 -17.80 11.08 -50.68
C GLY A 354 -17.70 12.14 -49.57
N ASP A 355 -18.84 12.75 -49.21
CA ASP A 355 -18.89 13.77 -48.14
C ASP A 355 -18.59 13.14 -46.77
N ILE A 356 -19.09 11.93 -46.53
CA ILE A 356 -18.81 11.17 -45.30
C ILE A 356 -17.32 10.78 -45.24
N GLU A 357 -16.75 10.33 -46.36
CA GLU A 357 -15.33 9.98 -46.41
C GLU A 357 -14.45 11.21 -46.18
N GLN A 358 -14.82 12.36 -46.74
CA GLN A 358 -14.15 13.62 -46.48
C GLN A 358 -14.25 14.02 -45.01
N LEU A 359 -15.44 13.92 -44.39
CA LEU A 359 -15.65 14.22 -42.98
C LEU A 359 -14.79 13.34 -42.06
N LEU A 360 -14.68 12.04 -42.37
CA LEU A 360 -13.84 11.09 -41.63
C LEU A 360 -12.33 11.34 -41.83
N ARG A 361 -11.93 11.94 -42.97
CA ARG A 361 -10.53 12.32 -43.23
C ARG A 361 -10.18 13.64 -42.54
N GLU A 362 -11.13 14.56 -42.42
CA GLU A 362 -10.93 15.88 -41.83
C GLU A 362 -11.05 15.87 -40.29
N THR A 363 -11.81 14.93 -39.73
CA THR A 363 -12.08 14.87 -38.28
C THR A 363 -11.50 13.62 -37.61
N ASN A 364 -11.11 13.77 -36.34
CA ASN A 364 -10.63 12.66 -35.49
C ASN A 364 -11.71 12.15 -34.52
N PHE A 365 -12.99 12.38 -34.85
CA PHE A 365 -14.09 12.00 -33.97
C PHE A 365 -14.51 10.53 -34.19
N ASN A 366 -14.81 9.83 -33.10
CA ASN A 366 -15.30 8.44 -33.15
C ASN A 366 -16.82 8.33 -33.23
N GLY A 367 -17.55 9.44 -33.12
CA GLY A 367 -19.00 9.46 -33.10
C GLY A 367 -19.55 10.78 -33.63
N PHE A 368 -20.61 10.68 -34.42
CA PHE A 368 -21.26 11.81 -35.08
C PHE A 368 -22.77 11.75 -34.81
N PRO A 369 -23.41 12.82 -34.33
CA PRO A 369 -24.86 12.88 -34.22
C PRO A 369 -25.49 12.99 -35.62
N VAL A 370 -26.60 12.27 -35.81
CA VAL A 370 -27.39 12.32 -37.06
C VAL A 370 -28.51 13.33 -36.90
N VAL A 371 -28.58 14.31 -37.79
CA VAL A 371 -29.58 15.40 -37.78
C VAL A 371 -30.44 15.38 -39.04
N VAL A 372 -31.69 15.82 -38.94
CA VAL A 372 -32.65 15.82 -40.07
C VAL A 372 -32.28 16.88 -41.13
N SER A 373 -31.72 18.01 -40.70
CA SER A 373 -31.28 19.11 -41.55
C SER A 373 -30.27 19.99 -40.78
N THR A 374 -29.32 20.60 -41.49
CA THR A 374 -28.29 21.50 -40.93
C THR A 374 -28.79 22.89 -40.63
#